data_AF-A0A1G3VE94-F1
#
_entry.id   AF-A0A1G3VE94-F1
#
_cell.length_a   1.000
_cell.length_b   1.000
_cell.length_c   1.000
_cell.angle_alpha   90.00
_cell.angle_beta   90.00
_cell.angle_gamma   90.00
#
_symmetry.space_group_name_H-M   'P 1'
#
loop_
_entity.id
_entity.type
_entity.pdbx_description
1 polymer ?
#
loop_
_entity_poly.entity_id
_entity_poly.type
_entity_poly.pdbx_seq_one_letter_code
_entity_poly.pdbx_strand_id
1 'polypeptide(L)'
;MLTMTGDELRKWREGNGYSQARLAKALSVAVMTVSRWERGVRATPPFLHLALRFLELEGGGLEIVRQRRKKKTETGKEEQRNG
;
A
#
# COMPACT_ATOMS: atom_id res chain seq x y z
N MET A 1 -26.29 -1.34 0.37
CA MET A 1 -25.05 -0.71 -0.13
C MET A 1 -24.02 -1.82 -0.31
N LEU A 2 -23.35 -1.90 -1.46
CA LEU A 2 -22.35 -2.94 -1.73
C LEU A 2 -21.08 -2.65 -0.92
N THR A 3 -20.93 -3.31 0.23
CA THR A 3 -19.70 -3.27 1.03
C THR A 3 -18.78 -4.39 0.57
N MET A 4 -17.53 -4.06 0.24
CA MET A 4 -16.55 -5.06 -0.15
C MET A 4 -16.21 -5.95 1.05
N THR A 5 -16.29 -7.26 0.87
CA THR A 5 -15.95 -8.23 1.92
C THR A 5 -14.44 -8.24 2.22
N GLY A 6 -14.07 -8.82 3.36
CA GLY A 6 -12.65 -8.98 3.73
C GLY A 6 -11.87 -9.85 2.74
N ASP A 7 -12.49 -10.90 2.22
CA ASP A 7 -11.87 -11.80 1.24
C ASP A 7 -11.68 -11.13 -0.13
N GLU A 8 -12.67 -10.34 -0.56
CA GLU A 8 -12.54 -9.52 -1.77
C GLU A 8 -11.41 -8.49 -1.62
N LEU A 9 -11.27 -7.86 -0.45
CA LEU A 9 -10.17 -6.94 -0.15
C LEU A 9 -8.82 -7.63 -0.24
N ARG A 10 -8.69 -8.83 0.33
CA ARG A 10 -7.44 -9.60 0.28
C ARG A 10 -7.07 -9.93 -1.17
N LYS A 11 -8.02 -10.47 -1.94
CA LYS A 11 -7.81 -10.83 -3.35
C LYS A 11 -7.42 -9.62 -4.19
N TRP A 12 -8.12 -8.50 -4.00
CA TRP A 12 -7.80 -7.25 -4.67
C TRP A 12 -6.37 -6.78 -4.34
N ARG A 13 -6.01 -6.80 -3.06
CA ARG A 13 -4.70 -6.35 -2.58
C ARG A 13 -3.57 -7.18 -3.18
N GLU A 14 -3.74 -8.51 -3.18
CA GLU A 14 -2.75 -9.44 -3.70
C GLU A 14 -2.63 -9.36 -5.23
N GLY A 15 -3.76 -9.27 -5.94
CA GLY A 15 -3.78 -9.06 -7.40
C GLY A 15 -3.13 -7.76 -7.85
N ASN A 16 -3.15 -6.73 -7.00
CA ASN A 16 -2.51 -5.43 -7.24
C ASN A 16 -1.09 -5.32 -6.62
N GLY A 17 -0.50 -6.41 -6.12
CA GLY A 17 0.90 -6.41 -5.62
C GLY A 17 1.13 -5.68 -4.30
N TYR A 18 0.06 -5.42 -3.54
CA TYR A 18 0.14 -4.77 -2.23
C TYR A 18 0.36 -5.80 -1.11
N SER A 19 1.27 -5.51 -0.18
CA SER A 19 1.22 -6.09 1.16
C SER A 19 0.20 -5.34 2.01
N GLN A 20 -0.26 -5.92 3.13
CA GLN A 20 -1.16 -5.21 4.06
C GLN A 20 -0.57 -3.87 4.50
N ALA A 21 0.75 -3.82 4.75
CA ALA A 21 1.44 -2.59 5.13
C ALA A 21 1.48 -1.54 4.00
N ARG A 22 1.69 -1.97 2.75
CA ARG A 22 1.67 -1.04 1.60
C ARG A 22 0.29 -0.46 1.37
N LEU A 23 -0.76 -1.30 1.45
CA LEU A 23 -2.13 -0.82 1.31
C LEU A 23 -2.50 0.13 2.45
N ALA A 24 -2.14 -0.20 3.69
CA ALA A 24 -2.38 0.65 4.84
C ALA A 24 -1.72 2.02 4.68
N LYS A 25 -0.47 2.06 4.20
CA LYS A 25 0.23 3.31 3.87
C LYS A 25 -0.48 4.10 2.77
N ALA A 26 -0.93 3.45 1.70
CA ALA A 26 -1.65 4.10 0.61
C ALA A 26 -2.99 4.71 1.06
N LEU A 27 -3.70 4.04 1.96
CA LEU A 27 -4.98 4.48 2.52
C LEU A 27 -4.83 5.38 3.76
N SER A 28 -3.60 5.66 4.21
CA SER A 28 -3.31 6.40 5.44
C SER A 28 -4.01 5.84 6.70
N VAL A 29 -3.98 4.52 6.86
CA VAL A 29 -4.53 3.81 8.02
C VAL A 29 -3.46 2.92 8.69
N ALA A 30 -3.73 2.47 9.91
CA ALA A 30 -2.89 1.46 10.56
C ALA A 30 -2.98 0.11 9.83
N VAL A 31 -1.88 -0.66 9.80
CA VAL A 31 -1.83 -2.02 9.21
C VAL A 31 -2.86 -2.95 9.87
N MET A 32 -3.05 -2.81 11.18
CA MET A 32 -4.04 -3.57 11.95
C MET A 32 -5.47 -3.33 11.45
N THR A 33 -5.76 -2.14 10.92
CA THR A 33 -7.08 -1.83 10.34
C THR A 33 -7.34 -2.69 9.11
N VAL A 34 -6.37 -2.79 8.19
CA VAL A 34 -6.46 -3.65 7.01
C VAL A 34 -6.61 -5.12 7.41
N SER A 35 -5.82 -5.58 8.38
CA SER A 35 -5.92 -6.95 8.90
C SER A 35 -7.32 -7.26 9.48
N ARG A 36 -7.90 -6.33 10.24
CA ARG A 36 -9.26 -6.50 10.81
C ARG A 36 -10.35 -6.52 9.73
N TRP A 37 -10.19 -5.73 8.67
CA TRP A 37 -11.09 -5.78 7.51
C TRP A 37 -11.00 -7.13 6.79
N GLU A 38 -9.79 -7.59 6.46
CA GLU A 38 -9.58 -8.85 5.74
C GLU A 38 -10.03 -10.08 6.54
N ARG A 39 -10.01 -10.01 7.87
CA ARG A 39 -10.47 -11.09 8.75
C ARG A 39 -11.97 -11.03 9.07
N GLY A 40 -12.68 -10.01 8.61
CA GLY A 40 -14.09 -9.79 8.94
C GLY A 40 -14.34 -9.37 10.40
N VAL A 41 -13.29 -9.10 11.19
CA VAL A 41 -13.40 -8.60 12.58
C VAL A 41 -14.05 -7.21 12.59
N ARG A 42 -13.85 -6.43 11.53
CA ARG A 42 -14.51 -5.15 11.32
C ARG A 42 -14.99 -5.07 9.88
N ALA A 43 -16.22 -4.57 9.69
CA ALA A 43 -16.72 -4.26 8.35
C ALA A 43 -15.83 -3.22 7.67
N THR A 44 -15.65 -3.37 6.35
CA THR A 44 -15.01 -2.35 5.53
C THR A 44 -15.91 -1.11 5.47
N PRO A 45 -15.32 0.10 5.42
CA PRO A 45 -16.11 1.31 5.17
C PRO A 45 -16.79 1.23 3.80
N PRO A 46 -18.04 1.69 3.65
CA PRO A 46 -18.77 1.59 2.39
C PRO A 46 -18.10 2.34 1.24
N PHE A 47 -17.29 3.36 1.53
CA PHE A 47 -16.52 4.12 0.53
C PHE A 47 -15.15 3.51 0.19
N LEU A 48 -14.74 2.40 0.82
CA LEU A 48 -13.41 1.80 0.58
C LEU A 48 -13.19 1.51 -0.90
N HIS A 49 -14.22 1.02 -1.60
CA HIS A 49 -14.16 0.72 -3.02
C HIS A 49 -13.70 1.93 -3.86
N LEU A 50 -14.10 3.16 -3.52
CA LEU A 50 -13.68 4.37 -4.25
C LEU A 50 -12.16 4.60 -4.12
N ALA A 51 -11.62 4.44 -2.92
CA ALA A 51 -10.18 4.58 -2.69
C ALA A 51 -9.38 3.50 -3.43
N LEU A 52 -9.89 2.26 -3.47
CA LEU A 52 -9.24 1.18 -4.22
C LEU A 52 -9.27 1.44 -5.73
N ARG A 53 -10.41 1.89 -6.28
CA ARG A 53 -10.53 2.29 -7.69
C ARG A 53 -9.55 3.40 -8.07
N PHE A 54 -9.35 4.37 -7.19
CA PHE A 54 -8.34 5.41 -7.39
C PHE A 54 -6.92 4.82 -7.49
N LEU A 55 -6.57 3.89 -6.59
CA LEU A 55 -5.25 3.22 -6.61
C LEU A 55 -5.03 2.36 -7.86
N GLU A 56 -6.07 1.76 -8.42
CA GLU A 56 -6.01 1.05 -9.72
C GLU A 56 -5.68 2.03 -10.85
N LEU A 57 -6.37 3.17 -10.90
CA LEU A 57 -6.22 4.17 -11.97
C LEU A 57 -4.85 4.88 -11.92
N GLU A 58 -4.32 5.16 -10.73
CA GLU A 58 -2.98 5.75 -10.57
C GLU A 58 -1.83 4.74 -10.82
N GLY A 59 -2.13 3.49 -11.17
CA GLY A 59 -1.11 2.48 -11.49
C GLY A 59 -0.29 2.01 -10.28
N GLY A 60 -0.86 2.08 -9.07
CA GLY A 60 -0.20 1.64 -7.83
C GLY A 60 1.05 2.42 -7.42
N GLY A 61 1.25 3.61 -8.00
CA GLY A 61 2.51 4.33 -8.00
C GLY A 61 2.70 5.35 -6.87
N LEU A 62 2.83 4.91 -5.62
CA LEU A 62 3.36 5.79 -4.55
C LEU A 62 4.80 5.47 -4.10
N GLU A 63 5.41 4.34 -4.49
CA GLU A 63 6.71 3.92 -3.93
C GLU A 63 7.89 3.70 -4.88
N ILE A 64 7.71 3.46 -6.19
CA ILE A 64 8.90 3.21 -7.05
C ILE A 64 9.75 4.49 -7.23
N VAL A 65 9.14 5.68 -7.23
CA VAL A 65 9.87 6.94 -7.53
C VAL A 65 10.64 7.48 -6.32
N ARG A 66 10.14 7.33 -5.10
CA ARG A 66 10.78 7.90 -3.89
C ARG A 66 11.97 7.08 -3.39
N GLN A 67 11.94 5.75 -3.52
CA GLN A 67 13.04 4.89 -3.04
C GLN A 67 14.29 4.92 -3.93
N ARG A 68 14.14 5.09 -5.26
CA ARG A 68 15.30 5.28 -6.17
C ARG A 68 16.08 6.56 -5.89
N ARG A 69 15.44 7.65 -5.44
CA ARG A 69 16.14 8.90 -5.11
C ARG A 69 16.96 8.83 -3.82
N LYS A 70 16.52 8.07 -2.81
CA LYS A 70 17.22 7.97 -1.51
C LYS A 70 18.44 7.04 -1.57
N LYS A 71 18.36 5.93 -2.31
CA LYS A 71 19.46 4.96 -2.39
C LYS A 71 20.67 5.48 -3.18
N LYS A 72 20.49 6.43 -4.11
CA LYS A 72 21.58 6.98 -4.95
C LYS A 72 22.46 8.00 -4.21
N THR A 73 22.01 8.55 -3.08
CA THR A 73 22.73 9.61 -2.35
C THR A 73 23.63 9.09 -1.23
N GLU A 74 23.43 7.85 -0.78
CA GLU A 74 24.24 7.24 0.28
C GLU A 74 25.46 6.49 -0.28
N THR A 75 25.35 5.89 -1.46
CA THR A 75 26.46 5.12 -2.07
C THR A 75 27.61 5.99 -2.59
N GLY A 76 27.36 7.27 -2.90
CA GLY A 76 28.40 8.20 -3.37
C GLY A 76 29.24 8.85 -2.26
N LYS A 77 28.86 8.71 -0.99
CA LYS A 77 29.60 9.28 0.15
C LYS A 77 30.64 8.32 0.74
N GLU A 78 30.53 7.03 0.44
CA GLU A 78 31.40 5.99 1.01
C GLU A 78 32.67 5.76 0.17
N GLU A 79 32.64 6.04 -1.14
CA GLU A 79 33.81 5.94 -2.03
C GLU A 79 34.81 7.10 -1.88
N GLN A 80 34.44 8.24 -1.31
CA GLN A 80 35.35 9.39 -1.13
C GLN A 80 36.12 9.39 0.20
N ARG A 81 35.85 8.42 1.09
CA ARG A 81 36.46 8.36 2.43
C ARG A 81 37.61 7.35 2.56
N ASN A 82 37.80 6.49 1.56
CA ASN A 82 38.82 5.44 1.53
C ASN A 82 39.90 5.63 0.43
N GLY A 83 40.04 6.85 -0.09
CA GLY A 83 41.09 7.24 -1.04
C GLY A 83 42.27 7.91 -0.36
#